data_AF-A0A960RHX4-F1
#
_entry.id   AF-A0A960RHX4-F1
#
_cell.length_a   1.000
_cell.length_b   1.000
_cell.length_c   1.000
_cell.angle_alpha   90.00
_cell.angle_beta   90.00
_cell.angle_gamma   90.00
#
_symmetry.space_group_name_H-M   'P 1'
#
loop_
_entity.id
_entity.type
_entity.pdbx_description
1 polymer ?
#
loop_
_entity_poly.entity_id
_entity_poly.type
_entity_poly.pdbx_seq_one_letter_code
_entity_poly.pdbx_strand_id
1 'polypeptide(L)'
;WESGGSVGIALRDGSGTTLWELYFNGGLTNYDTSAGMTDIAWTDAGLDVAFTLTGATNYTVAITPEGGSASEYSGTLAGPVAQFRAWSYNNGTDDGNNSNRDFFFNHLSVMSAGGVVSQATNDTITITRAAGGWVDSDGDGISDEWESRHGNGPTALNALDDLDNDGRSNYEEFMEDTNPTNPASVYPSRIEHAQGAGVLWLRVGAPTSTQRLYDVFWSTNLEAGQWNAEGRDQPGTGGEMLLPVTNLQACRFYRTGVALPPPSP
;
A
#
# COMPACT_ATOMS: atom_id res chain seq x y z
N TRP A 1 -13.70 -9.34 11.58
CA TRP A 1 -12.25 -9.18 11.80
C TRP A 1 -11.57 -10.51 11.63
N GLU A 2 -10.52 -10.56 10.83
CA GLU A 2 -9.73 -11.77 10.64
C GLU A 2 -8.96 -12.12 11.92
N SER A 3 -9.01 -13.41 12.31
CA SER A 3 -8.15 -13.93 13.36
C SER A 3 -6.70 -13.87 12.89
N GLY A 4 -5.88 -13.01 13.48
CA GLY A 4 -4.46 -12.85 13.15
C GLY A 4 -4.07 -11.53 12.46
N GLY A 5 -5.03 -10.65 12.17
CA GLY A 5 -4.75 -9.26 11.77
C GLY A 5 -4.43 -8.35 12.96
N SER A 6 -3.78 -7.21 12.74
CA SER A 6 -3.58 -6.19 13.78
C SER A 6 -3.52 -4.75 13.26
N VAL A 7 -3.97 -3.81 14.08
CA VAL A 7 -3.83 -2.36 13.85
C VAL A 7 -3.33 -1.69 15.11
N GLY A 8 -2.38 -0.77 15.01
CA GLY A 8 -1.85 -0.13 16.20
C GLY A 8 -0.79 0.92 15.98
N ILE A 9 -0.30 1.43 17.11
CA ILE A 9 0.76 2.43 17.21
C ILE A 9 1.79 2.02 18.26
N ALA A 10 3.04 2.43 18.07
CA ALA A 10 4.13 2.15 18.99
C ALA A 10 5.15 3.29 19.04
N LEU A 11 5.73 3.47 20.22
CA LEU A 11 6.92 4.28 20.46
C LEU A 11 8.13 3.35 20.54
N ARG A 12 9.18 3.65 19.79
CA ARG A 12 10.38 2.81 19.70
C ARG A 12 11.64 3.60 19.97
N ASP A 13 12.69 2.89 20.35
CA ASP A 13 14.03 3.47 20.47
C ASP A 13 14.69 3.67 19.09
N GLY A 14 15.93 4.19 19.06
CA GLY A 14 16.66 4.43 17.82
C GLY A 14 17.06 3.17 17.05
N SER A 15 16.98 1.99 17.68
CA SER A 15 17.24 0.68 17.07
C SER A 15 15.99 0.03 16.49
N GLY A 16 14.81 0.61 16.74
CA GLY A 16 13.52 0.06 16.33
C GLY A 16 12.91 -0.92 17.34
N THR A 17 13.43 -0.99 18.56
CA THR A 17 12.85 -1.81 19.64
C THR A 17 11.62 -1.11 20.24
N THR A 18 10.50 -1.82 20.40
CA THR A 18 9.28 -1.28 21.02
C THR A 18 9.50 -0.95 22.50
N LEU A 19 9.20 0.30 22.87
CA LEU A 19 9.22 0.80 24.25
C LEU A 19 7.82 0.89 24.85
N TRP A 20 6.82 1.17 24.00
CA TRP A 20 5.41 1.24 24.35
C TRP A 20 4.57 1.01 23.09
N GLU A 21 3.41 0.40 23.24
CA GLU A 21 2.46 0.23 22.14
C GLU A 21 1.01 0.14 22.63
N LEU A 22 0.11 0.44 21.70
CA LEU A 22 -1.32 0.22 21.78
C LEU A 22 -1.77 -0.39 20.46
N TYR A 23 -2.42 -1.55 20.51
CA TYR A 23 -2.88 -2.23 19.30
C TYR A 23 -4.15 -3.02 19.52
N PHE A 24 -4.85 -3.31 18.45
CA PHE A 24 -5.97 -4.24 18.43
C PHE A 24 -5.60 -5.45 17.59
N ASN A 25 -5.78 -6.64 18.15
CA ASN A 25 -5.70 -7.89 17.42
C ASN A 25 -7.09 -8.32 16.94
N GLY A 26 -7.19 -8.61 15.65
CA GLY A 26 -8.43 -9.05 15.03
C GLY A 26 -9.05 -10.26 15.72
N GLY A 27 -10.33 -10.14 16.07
CA GLY A 27 -11.09 -11.18 16.76
C GLY A 27 -11.10 -11.05 18.29
N LEU A 28 -10.34 -10.12 18.87
CA LEU A 28 -10.43 -9.78 20.29
C LEU A 28 -11.54 -8.74 20.54
N THR A 29 -11.86 -8.52 21.82
CA THR A 29 -12.86 -7.51 22.22
C THR A 29 -12.23 -6.15 22.50
N ASN A 30 -11.01 -6.16 23.04
CA ASN A 30 -10.35 -4.97 23.56
C ASN A 30 -8.98 -4.75 22.91
N TYR A 31 -8.51 -3.52 22.98
CA TYR A 31 -7.12 -3.19 22.65
C TYR A 31 -6.17 -3.78 23.69
N ASP A 32 -4.94 -4.07 23.28
CA ASP A 32 -3.82 -4.52 24.09
C ASP A 32 -2.72 -3.46 24.14
N THR A 33 -1.88 -3.55 25.16
CA THR A 33 -0.62 -2.81 25.30
C THR A 33 0.52 -3.78 25.57
N SER A 34 1.77 -3.30 25.59
CA SER A 34 2.93 -4.10 26.04
C SER A 34 2.78 -4.64 27.48
N ALA A 35 1.88 -4.07 28.29
CA ALA A 35 1.60 -4.53 29.65
C ALA A 35 0.43 -5.53 29.74
N GLY A 36 -0.27 -5.79 28.63
CA GLY A 36 -1.44 -6.68 28.55
C GLY A 36 -2.70 -5.97 28.06
N MET A 37 -3.81 -6.70 28.14
CA MET A 37 -5.13 -6.26 27.66
C MET A 37 -5.65 -5.04 28.43
N THR A 38 -6.23 -4.11 27.68
CA THR A 38 -6.88 -2.90 28.22
C THR A 38 -8.37 -3.14 28.44
N ASP A 39 -9.04 -2.19 29.10
CA ASP A 39 -10.50 -2.12 29.20
C ASP A 39 -11.13 -1.36 28.02
N ILE A 40 -10.34 -0.96 27.02
CA ILE A 40 -10.81 -0.20 25.86
C ILE A 40 -11.31 -1.17 24.81
N ALA A 41 -12.63 -1.18 24.60
CA ALA A 41 -13.23 -1.98 23.54
C ALA A 41 -12.84 -1.48 22.15
N TRP A 42 -12.88 -2.38 21.17
CA TRP A 42 -12.73 -2.03 19.77
C TRP A 42 -13.72 -0.94 19.33
N THR A 43 -13.29 -0.03 18.47
CA THR A 43 -14.14 1.01 17.85
C THR A 43 -13.70 1.29 16.41
N ASP A 44 -14.66 1.59 15.54
CA ASP A 44 -14.48 2.09 14.18
C ASP A 44 -14.61 3.61 14.06
N ALA A 45 -14.99 4.30 15.14
CA ALA A 45 -15.09 5.76 15.18
C ALA A 45 -13.71 6.43 15.36
N GLY A 46 -12.83 5.78 16.14
CA GLY A 46 -11.44 6.20 16.33
C GLY A 46 -11.08 6.43 17.80
N LEU A 47 -9.79 6.69 18.02
CA LEU A 47 -9.21 6.92 19.34
C LEU A 47 -8.39 8.22 19.33
N ASP A 48 -8.52 9.01 20.40
CA ASP A 48 -7.53 10.03 20.77
C ASP A 48 -6.55 9.43 21.79
N VAL A 49 -5.25 9.56 21.52
CA VAL A 49 -4.18 9.00 22.35
C VAL A 49 -3.20 10.10 22.73
N ALA A 50 -3.25 10.53 23.99
CA ALA A 50 -2.39 11.57 24.53
C ALA A 50 -1.31 10.96 25.43
N PHE A 51 -0.11 10.75 24.87
CA PHE A 51 1.06 10.26 25.59
C PHE A 51 1.87 11.43 26.17
N THR A 52 2.09 11.43 27.48
CA THR A 52 2.82 12.51 28.19
C THR A 52 3.98 11.93 28.98
N LEU A 53 5.21 12.40 28.70
CA LEU A 53 6.35 12.14 29.57
C LEU A 53 6.24 13.00 30.84
N THR A 54 6.18 12.34 31.99
CA THR A 54 6.15 12.98 33.32
C THR A 54 7.54 13.05 33.97
N GLY A 55 8.54 12.44 33.34
CA GLY A 55 9.95 12.51 33.70
C GLY A 55 10.83 12.03 32.53
N ALA A 56 12.09 11.69 32.81
CA ALA A 56 13.01 11.20 31.78
C ALA A 56 12.55 9.89 31.13
N THR A 57 11.89 9.01 31.90
CA THR A 57 11.37 7.72 31.43
C THR A 57 9.96 7.41 31.92
N ASN A 58 9.41 8.18 32.86
CA ASN A 58 8.04 7.97 33.34
C ASN A 58 7.04 8.65 32.41
N TYR A 59 5.88 8.02 32.24
CA TYR A 59 4.82 8.54 31.39
C TYR A 59 3.42 8.32 31.98
N THR A 60 2.49 9.12 31.48
CA THR A 60 1.05 8.86 31.51
C THR A 60 0.53 8.80 30.09
N VAL A 61 -0.52 8.02 29.85
CA VAL A 61 -1.22 8.00 28.56
C VAL A 61 -2.72 7.98 28.80
N ALA A 62 -3.41 8.94 28.19
CA ALA A 62 -4.86 9.00 28.14
C ALA A 62 -5.33 8.47 26.80
N ILE A 63 -6.23 7.49 26.79
CA ILE A 63 -6.83 6.93 25.57
C ILE A 63 -8.33 7.17 25.63
N THR A 64 -8.86 7.90 24.65
CA THR A 64 -10.25 8.35 24.61
C THR A 64 -10.90 7.89 23.30
N PRO A 65 -11.83 6.91 23.33
CA PRO A 65 -12.67 6.61 22.18
C PRO A 65 -13.50 7.82 21.76
N GLU A 66 -13.77 7.99 20.47
CA GLU A 66 -14.63 9.08 20.00
C GLU A 66 -16.02 9.01 20.67
N GLY A 67 -16.45 10.11 21.29
CA GLY A 67 -17.69 10.17 22.08
C GLY A 67 -17.66 9.43 23.43
N GLY A 68 -16.51 8.87 23.81
CA GLY A 68 -16.27 8.14 25.05
C GLY A 68 -15.60 8.94 26.16
N SER A 69 -15.16 8.25 27.21
CA SER A 69 -14.37 8.82 28.32
C SER A 69 -12.92 8.33 28.27
N ALA A 70 -12.01 9.16 28.75
CA ALA A 70 -10.58 8.83 28.79
C ALA A 70 -10.29 7.69 29.78
N SER A 71 -9.52 6.71 29.34
CA SER A 71 -8.86 5.72 30.19
C SER A 71 -7.39 6.11 30.39
N GLU A 72 -6.96 6.21 31.64
CA GLU A 72 -5.64 6.70 32.01
C GLU A 72 -4.72 5.55 32.43
N TYR A 73 -3.54 5.49 31.84
CA TYR A 73 -2.49 4.53 32.17
C TYR A 73 -1.19 5.26 32.50
N SER A 74 -0.31 4.60 33.24
CA SER A 74 1.02 5.13 33.53
C SER A 74 2.06 4.02 33.54
N GLY A 75 3.31 4.38 33.34
CA GLY A 75 4.41 3.42 33.33
C GLY A 75 5.77 4.07 33.20
N THR A 76 6.77 3.24 32.93
CA THR A 76 8.16 3.64 32.74
C THR A 76 8.71 3.02 31.46
N LEU A 77 9.30 3.83 30.59
CA LEU A 77 9.97 3.40 29.38
C LEU A 77 11.35 2.82 29.69
N ALA A 78 11.76 1.81 28.93
CA ALA A 78 13.08 1.20 29.04
C ALA A 78 14.22 2.09 28.50
N GLY A 79 13.89 3.16 27.77
CA GLY A 79 14.85 4.05 27.14
C GLY A 79 14.20 5.27 26.48
N PRO A 80 14.99 6.11 25.79
CA PRO A 80 14.47 7.28 25.08
C PRO A 80 13.66 6.87 23.84
N VAL A 81 12.55 7.56 23.63
CA VAL A 81 11.76 7.44 22.39
C VAL A 81 12.48 8.17 21.26
N ALA A 82 12.66 7.49 20.13
CA ALA A 82 13.27 8.06 18.93
C ALA A 82 12.42 7.87 17.66
N GLN A 83 11.43 6.97 17.70
CA GLN A 83 10.59 6.68 16.54
C GLN A 83 9.13 6.49 16.95
N PHE A 84 8.23 7.00 16.11
CA PHE A 84 6.82 6.63 16.10
C PHE A 84 6.59 5.59 15.00
N ARG A 85 5.84 4.54 15.29
CA ARG A 85 5.40 3.53 14.31
C ARG A 85 3.88 3.46 14.37
N ALA A 86 3.26 3.41 13.20
CA ALA A 86 1.89 2.95 13.04
C ALA A 86 1.86 1.76 12.08
N TRP A 87 0.87 0.88 12.20
CA TRP A 87 0.68 -0.22 11.27
C TRP A 87 -0.78 -0.63 11.11
N SER A 88 -1.05 -1.21 9.96
CA SER A 88 -2.21 -2.04 9.67
C SER A 88 -1.65 -3.29 8.99
N TYR A 89 -1.84 -4.46 9.60
CA TYR A 89 -1.22 -5.71 9.16
C TYR A 89 -2.27 -6.80 9.00
N ASN A 90 -2.39 -7.34 7.79
CA ASN A 90 -3.31 -8.43 7.47
C ASN A 90 -4.75 -8.19 7.95
N ASN A 91 -5.28 -7.00 7.65
CA ASN A 91 -6.59 -6.56 8.14
C ASN A 91 -7.73 -6.72 7.11
N GLY A 92 -7.45 -7.07 5.85
CA GLY A 92 -8.45 -7.19 4.79
C GLY A 92 -9.19 -8.53 4.84
N THR A 93 -10.52 -8.51 4.65
CA THR A 93 -11.35 -9.69 4.37
C THR A 93 -12.32 -9.39 3.23
N ASP A 94 -12.89 -10.40 2.58
CA ASP A 94 -13.93 -10.20 1.55
C ASP A 94 -15.34 -9.94 2.10
N ASP A 95 -15.44 -9.39 3.32
CA ASP A 95 -16.71 -9.16 4.02
C ASP A 95 -17.35 -7.79 3.71
N GLY A 96 -16.73 -7.00 2.83
CA GLY A 96 -17.19 -5.66 2.45
C GLY A 96 -16.96 -4.57 3.50
N ASN A 97 -16.28 -4.87 4.62
CA ASN A 97 -16.05 -3.91 5.71
C ASN A 97 -14.58 -3.45 5.83
N ASN A 98 -13.79 -3.60 4.77
CA ASN A 98 -12.34 -3.31 4.82
C ASN A 98 -12.01 -1.86 5.18
N SER A 99 -12.85 -0.90 4.77
CA SER A 99 -12.67 0.51 5.12
C SER A 99 -12.66 0.77 6.63
N ASN A 100 -13.36 -0.06 7.41
CA ASN A 100 -13.42 0.05 8.88
C ASN A 100 -12.15 -0.49 9.56
N ARG A 101 -11.18 -0.95 8.76
CA ARG A 101 -9.95 -1.62 9.22
C ARG A 101 -8.69 -0.97 8.66
N ASP A 102 -8.87 0.08 7.85
CA ASP A 102 -7.81 0.96 7.44
C ASP A 102 -7.31 1.77 8.65
N PHE A 103 -6.05 2.16 8.62
CA PHE A 103 -5.46 3.02 9.63
C PHE A 103 -5.32 4.44 9.11
N PHE A 104 -5.91 5.39 9.83
CA PHE A 104 -5.79 6.82 9.55
C PHE A 104 -5.53 7.59 10.84
N PHE A 105 -4.86 8.74 10.73
CA PHE A 105 -4.79 9.72 11.81
C PHE A 105 -5.14 11.11 11.26
N ASN A 106 -6.00 11.83 11.99
CA ASN A 106 -6.41 13.19 11.59
C ASN A 106 -5.42 14.24 12.07
N HIS A 107 -4.87 14.06 13.27
CA HIS A 107 -3.92 14.96 13.88
C HIS A 107 -2.80 14.17 14.56
N LEU A 108 -1.55 14.47 14.21
CA LEU A 108 -0.37 14.03 14.94
C LEU A 108 0.38 15.28 15.38
N SER A 109 0.61 15.41 16.67
CA SER A 109 1.36 16.55 17.23
C SER A 109 2.33 16.06 18.29
N VAL A 110 3.52 16.66 18.30
CA VAL A 110 4.54 16.42 19.33
C VAL A 110 4.70 17.73 20.10
N MET A 111 4.38 17.69 21.39
CA MET A 111 4.40 18.88 22.26
C MET A 111 5.50 18.73 23.32
N SER A 112 6.32 19.77 23.51
CA SER A 112 7.25 19.84 24.64
C SER A 112 6.57 20.49 25.85
N ALA A 113 6.83 19.99 27.06
CA ALA A 113 6.22 20.49 28.31
C ALA A 113 6.57 21.96 28.69
N GLY A 114 7.49 22.63 27.97
CA GLY A 114 7.87 24.02 28.20
C GLY A 114 7.65 24.87 26.96
N GLY A 115 6.55 25.63 26.93
CA GLY A 115 6.20 26.49 25.80
C GLY A 115 7.18 27.64 25.58
N VAL A 116 8.21 27.40 24.76
CA VAL A 116 8.68 28.28 23.67
C VAL A 116 9.37 27.37 22.65
N VAL A 117 8.76 27.16 21.48
CA VAL A 117 9.41 26.44 20.38
C VAL A 117 9.63 27.43 19.24
N SER A 118 10.84 27.96 19.13
CA SER A 118 11.31 28.64 17.90
C SER A 118 11.99 27.66 16.94
N GLN A 119 11.73 26.36 17.08
CA GLN A 119 12.22 25.35 16.14
C GLN A 119 11.09 24.91 15.23
N ALA A 120 11.23 25.23 13.94
CA ALA A 120 10.59 24.44 12.91
C ALA A 120 11.26 23.06 12.93
N THR A 121 10.60 22.08 13.53
CA THR A 121 10.98 20.67 13.38
C THR A 121 10.42 20.20 12.05
N ASN A 122 11.29 20.01 11.06
CA ASN A 122 10.93 19.25 9.86
C ASN A 122 11.08 17.78 10.20
N ASP A 123 10.00 17.02 10.11
CA ASP A 123 10.02 15.57 10.22
C ASP A 123 9.69 14.95 8.86
N THR A 124 10.23 13.76 8.58
CA THR A 124 9.99 13.05 7.33
C THR A 124 9.18 11.79 7.64
N ILE A 125 7.92 11.77 7.22
CA ILE A 125 7.10 10.56 7.31
C ILE A 125 7.48 9.63 6.16
N THR A 126 8.26 8.59 6.46
CA THR A 126 8.55 7.52 5.49
C THR A 126 7.50 6.43 5.64
N ILE A 127 6.53 6.37 4.72
CA ILE A 127 5.60 5.25 4.61
C ILE A 127 6.36 4.09 3.97
N THR A 128 6.87 3.19 4.81
CA THR A 128 7.48 1.94 4.34
C THR A 128 6.39 0.88 4.37
N ARG A 129 5.87 0.45 3.22
CA ARG A 129 5.13 -0.82 3.18
C ARG A 129 6.13 -1.87 3.63
N ALA A 130 5.76 -2.72 4.60
CA ALA A 130 6.58 -3.87 4.94
C ALA A 130 6.93 -4.54 3.62
N ALA A 131 8.22 -4.79 3.38
CA ALA A 131 8.63 -5.51 2.20
C ALA A 131 7.97 -6.89 2.27
N GLY A 132 6.81 -7.03 1.63
CA GLY A 132 6.50 -8.27 0.96
C GLY A 132 7.65 -8.42 0.00
N GLY A 133 8.69 -9.15 0.42
CA GLY A 133 9.73 -9.56 -0.50
C GLY A 133 9.02 -10.16 -1.70
N TRP A 134 9.57 -9.94 -2.88
CA TRP A 134 9.13 -10.67 -4.06
C TRP A 134 9.51 -12.14 -3.83
N VAL A 135 8.65 -12.85 -3.09
CA VAL A 135 8.72 -14.29 -2.82
C VAL A 135 7.87 -14.93 -3.89
N ASP A 136 8.46 -15.90 -4.55
CA ASP A 136 7.91 -16.72 -5.61
C ASP A 136 8.32 -18.15 -5.24
N SER A 137 7.47 -18.81 -4.45
CA SER A 137 7.77 -20.05 -3.74
C SER A 137 7.82 -21.26 -4.66
N ASP A 138 7.09 -21.25 -5.78
CA ASP A 138 7.09 -22.30 -6.79
C ASP A 138 7.89 -21.93 -8.06
N GLY A 139 8.39 -20.70 -8.15
CA GLY A 139 9.37 -20.26 -9.13
C GLY A 139 8.76 -20.02 -10.52
N ASP A 140 7.46 -19.72 -10.58
CA ASP A 140 6.74 -19.58 -11.84
C ASP A 140 6.69 -18.12 -12.36
N GLY A 141 7.24 -17.19 -11.58
CA GLY A 141 7.34 -15.77 -11.90
C GLY A 141 6.18 -14.92 -11.37
N ILE A 142 5.22 -15.50 -10.68
CA ILE A 142 4.16 -14.81 -9.92
C ILE A 142 4.59 -14.71 -8.45
N SER A 143 4.18 -13.64 -7.75
CA SER A 143 4.48 -13.53 -6.33
C SER A 143 3.48 -14.26 -5.44
N ASP A 144 3.96 -14.88 -4.36
CA ASP A 144 3.15 -15.54 -3.32
C ASP A 144 2.02 -14.62 -2.79
N GLU A 145 2.30 -13.32 -2.67
CA GLU A 145 1.33 -12.33 -2.21
C GLU A 145 0.19 -12.15 -3.22
N TRP A 146 0.50 -12.13 -4.51
CA TRP A 146 -0.52 -12.00 -5.55
C TRP A 146 -1.32 -13.30 -5.69
N GLU A 147 -0.66 -14.45 -5.62
CA GLU A 147 -1.33 -15.75 -5.62
C GLU A 147 -2.22 -15.95 -4.39
N SER A 148 -1.78 -15.52 -3.21
CA SER A 148 -2.62 -15.61 -2.00
C SER A 148 -3.83 -14.67 -2.04
N ARG A 149 -3.77 -13.60 -2.83
CA ARG A 149 -4.88 -12.65 -3.00
C ARG A 149 -5.93 -13.13 -4.00
N HIS A 150 -5.51 -13.79 -5.09
CA HIS A 150 -6.41 -14.17 -6.18
C HIS A 150 -6.67 -15.69 -6.26
N GLY A 151 -5.77 -16.48 -5.69
CA GLY A 151 -5.87 -17.92 -5.54
C GLY A 151 -6.07 -18.31 -4.07
N ASN A 152 -6.14 -19.62 -3.83
CA ASN A 152 -6.35 -20.18 -2.50
C ASN A 152 -5.03 -20.53 -1.79
N GLY A 153 -3.96 -19.75 -2.01
CA GLY A 153 -2.65 -19.94 -1.38
C GLY A 153 -1.49 -19.37 -2.19
N PRO A 154 -0.26 -19.44 -1.65
CA PRO A 154 0.94 -18.78 -2.19
C PRO A 154 1.66 -19.55 -3.32
N THR A 155 1.04 -20.60 -3.87
CA THR A 155 1.54 -21.43 -5.00
C THR A 155 0.34 -22.07 -5.71
N ALA A 156 -0.78 -21.36 -5.72
CA ALA A 156 -2.09 -21.91 -6.09
C ALA A 156 -2.43 -21.69 -7.57
N LEU A 157 -1.74 -20.77 -8.24
CA LEU A 157 -2.02 -20.36 -9.61
C LEU A 157 -0.82 -20.69 -10.48
N ASN A 158 -1.02 -21.52 -11.51
CA ASN A 158 0.04 -21.77 -12.47
C ASN A 158 0.15 -20.59 -13.46
N ALA A 159 1.35 -20.01 -13.61
CA ALA A 159 1.63 -18.90 -14.51
C ALA A 159 1.13 -19.04 -15.96
N LEU A 160 1.09 -20.26 -16.49
CA LEU A 160 0.72 -20.55 -17.88
C LEU A 160 -0.76 -20.87 -18.08
N ASP A 161 -1.50 -21.10 -16.99
CA ASP A 161 -2.93 -21.37 -17.07
C ASP A 161 -3.73 -20.08 -17.25
N ASP A 162 -4.89 -20.22 -17.87
CA ASP A 162 -5.92 -19.18 -18.03
C ASP A 162 -7.12 -19.62 -17.20
N LEU A 163 -7.19 -19.14 -15.95
CA LEU A 163 -8.12 -19.70 -14.96
C LEU A 163 -9.57 -19.33 -15.25
N ASP A 164 -9.83 -18.14 -15.79
CA ASP A 164 -11.18 -17.65 -16.09
C ASP A 164 -11.57 -17.76 -17.58
N ASN A 165 -10.67 -18.25 -18.43
CA ASN A 165 -10.83 -18.50 -19.86
C ASN A 165 -11.10 -17.23 -20.68
N ASP A 166 -10.47 -16.11 -20.31
CA ASP A 166 -10.55 -14.84 -21.04
C ASP A 166 -9.48 -14.69 -22.14
N GLY A 167 -8.55 -15.64 -22.21
CA GLY A 167 -7.44 -15.68 -23.17
C GLY A 167 -6.15 -15.06 -22.65
N ARG A 168 -6.07 -14.67 -21.37
CA ARG A 168 -4.84 -14.26 -20.69
C ARG A 168 -4.37 -15.33 -19.73
N SER A 169 -3.05 -15.49 -19.62
CA SER A 169 -2.51 -16.39 -18.60
C SER A 169 -2.42 -15.67 -17.24
N ASN A 170 -2.43 -16.43 -16.15
CA ASN A 170 -2.27 -15.90 -14.79
C ASN A 170 -1.03 -15.00 -14.66
N TYR A 171 0.04 -15.31 -15.38
CA TYR A 171 1.25 -14.47 -15.42
C TYR A 171 1.04 -13.12 -16.12
N GLU A 172 0.32 -13.11 -17.25
CA GLU A 172 -0.01 -11.86 -17.93
C GLU A 172 -0.90 -10.98 -17.05
N GLU A 173 -1.86 -11.60 -16.36
CA GLU A 173 -2.73 -10.92 -15.41
C GLU A 173 -2.00 -10.42 -14.17
N PHE A 174 -1.03 -11.18 -13.66
CA PHE A 174 -0.12 -10.72 -12.63
C PHE A 174 0.65 -9.48 -13.09
N MET A 175 1.21 -9.49 -14.31
CA MET A 175 1.91 -8.32 -14.86
C MET A 175 0.97 -7.11 -15.02
N GLU A 176 -0.29 -7.36 -15.39
CA GLU A 176 -1.31 -6.33 -15.61
C GLU A 176 -2.04 -5.87 -14.34
N ASP A 177 -1.84 -6.59 -13.22
CA ASP A 177 -2.57 -6.45 -11.95
C ASP A 177 -4.09 -6.61 -12.10
N THR A 178 -4.50 -7.57 -12.93
CA THR A 178 -5.90 -8.00 -13.11
C THR A 178 -6.24 -9.21 -12.25
N ASN A 179 -7.53 -9.59 -12.20
CA ASN A 179 -8.03 -10.68 -11.39
C ASN A 179 -8.25 -11.96 -12.24
N PRO A 180 -7.46 -13.03 -12.03
CA PRO A 180 -7.49 -14.28 -12.80
C PRO A 180 -8.73 -15.16 -12.62
N THR A 181 -9.65 -14.72 -11.78
CA THR A 181 -10.92 -15.44 -11.54
C THR A 181 -12.11 -14.71 -12.16
N ASN A 182 -11.88 -13.60 -12.87
CA ASN A 182 -12.92 -12.72 -13.36
C ASN A 182 -12.63 -12.27 -14.80
N PRO A 183 -13.31 -12.84 -15.82
CA PRO A 183 -13.01 -12.59 -17.22
C PRO A 183 -13.41 -11.18 -17.70
N ALA A 184 -14.02 -10.37 -16.82
CA ALA A 184 -14.27 -8.95 -17.07
C ALA A 184 -13.15 -8.04 -16.57
N SER A 185 -12.20 -8.58 -15.79
CA SER A 185 -11.05 -7.87 -15.25
C SER A 185 -9.93 -7.81 -16.27
N VAL A 186 -10.07 -6.99 -17.30
CA VAL A 186 -9.10 -6.94 -18.40
C VAL A 186 -8.22 -5.69 -18.34
N TYR A 187 -6.96 -5.83 -18.75
CA TYR A 187 -6.10 -4.67 -18.96
C TYR A 187 -6.63 -3.81 -20.11
N PRO A 188 -6.87 -2.51 -19.88
CA PRO A 188 -7.43 -1.62 -20.88
C PRO A 188 -6.34 -1.16 -21.88
N SER A 189 -5.75 -2.10 -22.62
CA SER A 189 -4.79 -1.79 -23.69
C SER A 189 -5.47 -1.04 -24.82
N ARG A 190 -4.81 -0.01 -25.34
CA ARG A 190 -5.28 0.74 -26.51
C ARG A 190 -4.16 0.93 -27.52
N ILE A 191 -4.45 0.57 -28.77
CA ILE A 191 -3.59 0.87 -29.92
C ILE A 191 -4.10 2.13 -30.59
N GLU A 192 -3.22 3.09 -30.80
CA GLU A 192 -3.52 4.37 -31.46
C GLU A 192 -2.51 4.65 -32.56
N HIS A 193 -2.86 5.55 -33.48
CA HIS A 193 -1.96 5.99 -34.54
C HIS A 193 -1.96 7.51 -34.64
N ALA A 194 -0.83 8.08 -35.06
CA ALA A 194 -0.73 9.50 -35.39
C ALA A 194 -0.15 9.68 -36.81
N GLN A 195 -0.74 10.57 -37.58
CA GLN A 195 -0.24 10.99 -38.89
C GLN A 195 0.32 12.42 -38.81
N GLY A 196 1.53 12.62 -39.34
CA GLY A 196 2.22 13.90 -39.27
C GLY A 196 2.67 14.30 -37.85
N ALA A 197 3.24 15.50 -37.74
CA ALA A 197 3.77 16.00 -36.47
C ALA A 197 2.64 16.52 -35.56
N GLY A 198 2.62 16.08 -34.30
CA GLY A 198 1.61 16.46 -33.32
C GLY A 198 1.72 15.73 -31.99
N VAL A 199 0.94 16.19 -31.01
CA VAL A 199 0.82 15.53 -29.70
C VAL A 199 -0.37 14.59 -29.71
N LEU A 200 -0.16 13.36 -29.27
CA LEU A 200 -1.18 12.34 -29.07
C LEU A 200 -1.23 11.99 -27.58
N TRP A 201 -2.42 11.82 -27.02
CA TRP A 201 -2.61 11.42 -25.63
C TRP A 201 -3.09 9.97 -25.59
N LEU A 202 -2.19 9.05 -25.23
CA LEU A 202 -2.54 7.65 -25.06
C LEU A 202 -3.28 7.48 -23.73
N ARG A 203 -4.43 6.82 -23.79
CA ARG A 203 -5.24 6.53 -22.59
C ARG A 203 -4.97 5.12 -22.08
N VAL A 204 -4.59 5.00 -20.81
CA VAL A 204 -4.69 3.75 -20.04
C VAL A 204 -5.97 3.85 -19.21
N GLY A 205 -6.93 2.96 -19.48
CA GLY A 205 -8.22 2.97 -18.78
C GLY A 205 -8.10 2.76 -17.27
N ALA A 206 -9.13 3.15 -16.53
CA ALA A 206 -9.23 2.86 -15.10
C ALA A 206 -9.75 1.44 -14.84
N PRO A 207 -9.34 0.79 -13.73
CA PRO A 207 -8.32 1.27 -12.78
C PRO A 207 -6.90 0.98 -13.29
N THR A 208 -5.95 1.87 -12.97
CA THR A 208 -4.52 1.57 -13.06
C THR A 208 -3.97 1.18 -11.69
N SER A 209 -3.00 0.28 -11.63
CA SER A 209 -2.40 -0.15 -10.37
C SER A 209 -1.23 0.73 -9.96
N THR A 210 -1.27 1.23 -8.72
CA THR A 210 -0.15 1.98 -8.12
C THR A 210 1.09 1.11 -7.88
N GLN A 211 0.98 -0.21 -8.07
CA GLN A 211 2.08 -1.18 -7.96
C GLN A 211 2.67 -1.56 -9.32
N ARG A 212 2.29 -0.88 -10.40
CA ARG A 212 2.80 -1.10 -11.76
C ARG A 212 3.32 0.21 -12.35
N LEU A 213 4.23 0.07 -13.31
CA LEU A 213 4.74 1.14 -14.14
C LEU A 213 4.12 1.06 -15.52
N TYR A 214 3.69 2.21 -16.05
CA TYR A 214 3.03 2.33 -17.33
C TYR A 214 3.90 3.13 -18.29
N ASP A 215 4.00 2.64 -19.53
CA ASP A 215 4.74 3.30 -20.60
C ASP A 215 3.96 3.27 -21.92
N VAL A 216 4.43 4.06 -22.88
CA VAL A 216 3.99 4.02 -24.27
C VAL A 216 5.08 3.40 -25.11
N PHE A 217 4.70 2.45 -25.96
CA PHE A 217 5.58 1.85 -26.94
C PHE A 217 5.18 2.32 -28.33
N TRP A 218 6.16 2.53 -29.20
CA TRP A 218 5.93 2.93 -30.58
C TRP A 218 6.59 2.00 -31.60
N SER A 219 5.98 1.92 -32.78
CA SER A 219 6.53 1.23 -33.93
C SER A 219 6.31 2.05 -35.21
N THR A 220 7.23 1.97 -36.16
CA THR A 220 7.04 2.51 -37.51
C THR A 220 6.55 1.44 -38.50
N ASN A 221 6.57 0.16 -38.11
CA ASN A 221 6.15 -0.95 -38.95
C ASN A 221 5.57 -2.09 -38.10
N LEU A 222 4.25 -2.30 -38.18
CA LEU A 222 3.57 -3.38 -37.47
C LEU A 222 3.98 -4.77 -37.93
N GLU A 223 4.43 -4.94 -39.19
CA GLU A 223 4.87 -6.24 -39.72
C GLU A 223 6.22 -6.68 -39.14
N ALA A 224 7.07 -5.73 -38.75
CA ALA A 224 8.36 -6.03 -38.15
C ALA A 224 8.23 -6.51 -36.69
N GLY A 225 7.08 -6.30 -36.05
CA GLY A 225 6.81 -6.68 -34.65
C GLY A 225 7.65 -5.94 -33.60
N GLN A 226 8.56 -5.06 -34.00
CA GLN A 226 9.42 -4.32 -33.09
C GLN A 226 8.69 -3.11 -32.50
N TRP A 227 8.69 -3.02 -31.18
CA TRP A 227 8.11 -1.94 -30.40
C TRP A 227 9.20 -1.33 -29.52
N ASN A 228 9.37 0.00 -29.59
CA ASN A 228 10.35 0.75 -28.82
C ASN A 228 9.66 1.49 -27.69
N ALA A 229 10.21 1.44 -26.48
CA ALA A 229 9.68 2.17 -25.33
C ALA A 229 9.92 3.69 -25.49
N GLU A 230 8.97 4.50 -25.00
CA GLU A 230 9.17 5.94 -24.77
C GLU A 230 9.95 6.19 -23.46
N GLY A 231 10.05 5.21 -22.57
CA GLY A 231 10.86 5.25 -21.35
C GLY A 231 10.24 6.11 -20.25
N ARG A 232 8.91 6.12 -20.15
CA ARG A 232 8.19 6.95 -19.16
C ARG A 232 8.17 6.35 -17.77
N ASP A 233 7.94 5.04 -17.68
CA ASP A 233 7.86 4.27 -16.44
C ASP A 233 7.05 4.98 -15.35
N GLN A 234 5.84 5.44 -15.69
CA GLN A 234 5.00 6.21 -14.77
C GLN A 234 4.23 5.27 -13.83
N PRO A 235 4.30 5.47 -12.49
CA PRO A 235 3.47 4.72 -11.57
C PRO A 235 1.98 4.91 -11.85
N GLY A 236 1.19 3.84 -11.71
CA GLY A 236 -0.26 3.94 -11.78
C GLY A 236 -0.85 4.84 -10.69
N THR A 237 -2.09 5.30 -10.91
CA THR A 237 -2.73 6.30 -10.05
C THR A 237 -3.95 5.76 -9.29
N GLY A 238 -4.35 4.51 -9.52
CA GLY A 238 -5.66 3.98 -9.08
C GLY A 238 -6.80 4.36 -10.02
N GLY A 239 -6.61 5.38 -10.87
CA GLY A 239 -7.58 5.87 -11.83
C GLY A 239 -7.08 5.75 -13.27
N GLU A 240 -7.73 6.48 -14.17
CA GLU A 240 -7.29 6.58 -15.57
C GLU A 240 -5.97 7.35 -15.68
N MET A 241 -5.13 6.98 -16.66
CA MET A 241 -3.91 7.71 -16.98
C MET A 241 -3.90 8.19 -18.43
N LEU A 242 -3.32 9.38 -18.65
CA LEU A 242 -3.09 9.96 -19.97
C LEU A 242 -1.59 10.17 -20.19
N LEU A 243 -1.04 9.53 -21.22
CA LEU A 243 0.38 9.53 -21.54
C LEU A 243 0.62 10.32 -22.86
N PRO A 244 1.08 11.59 -22.80
CA PRO A 244 1.24 12.43 -24.00
C PRO A 244 2.51 12.10 -24.79
N VAL A 245 2.40 11.55 -26.00
CA VAL A 245 3.53 11.36 -26.92
C VAL A 245 3.59 12.45 -27.98
N THR A 246 4.80 12.78 -28.43
CA THR A 246 5.01 13.69 -29.57
C THR A 246 5.49 12.89 -30.77
N ASN A 247 4.67 12.83 -31.82
CA ASN A 247 5.09 12.21 -33.06
C ASN A 247 5.97 13.18 -33.85
N LEU A 248 7.21 12.78 -34.13
CA LEU A 248 8.15 13.54 -34.97
C LEU A 248 8.35 12.91 -36.36
N GLN A 249 7.64 11.81 -36.66
CA GLN A 249 7.78 11.04 -37.90
C GLN A 249 6.51 11.14 -38.76
N ALA A 250 6.61 10.74 -40.03
CA ALA A 250 5.46 10.75 -40.95
C ALA A 250 4.28 9.89 -40.43
N CYS A 251 4.59 8.73 -39.84
CA CYS A 251 3.62 7.84 -39.21
C CYS A 251 4.31 7.03 -38.10
N ARG A 252 3.62 6.88 -36.97
CA ARG A 252 3.96 5.93 -35.89
C ARG A 252 2.67 5.31 -35.35
N PHE A 253 2.78 4.04 -34.99
CA PHE A 253 1.79 3.29 -34.22
C PHE A 253 2.22 3.31 -32.76
N TYR A 254 1.25 3.45 -31.87
CA TYR A 254 1.47 3.52 -30.43
C TYR A 254 0.62 2.47 -29.71
N ARG A 255 1.14 1.91 -28.63
CA ARG A 255 0.39 1.09 -27.68
C ARG A 255 0.82 1.44 -26.26
N THR A 256 -0.07 1.23 -25.30
CA THR A 256 0.30 1.26 -23.88
C THR A 256 0.91 -0.08 -23.48
N GLY A 257 1.77 -0.06 -22.48
CA GLY A 257 2.28 -1.27 -21.83
C GLY A 257 2.41 -1.06 -20.33
N VAL A 258 2.59 -2.17 -19.62
CA VAL A 258 2.69 -2.22 -18.16
C VAL A 258 3.85 -3.12 -17.76
N ALA A 259 4.50 -2.78 -16.66
CA ALA A 259 5.62 -3.52 -16.11
C ALA A 259 5.61 -3.49 -14.58
N LEU A 260 6.29 -4.47 -13.98
CA LEU A 260 6.61 -4.43 -12.55
C LEU A 260 7.67 -3.35 -12.29
N PRO A 261 7.57 -2.62 -11.18
CA PRO A 261 8.67 -1.78 -10.70
C PRO A 261 9.93 -2.61 -10.47
N PRO A 262 11.13 -2.05 -10.67
CA PRO A 262 12.36 -2.74 -10.31
C PRO A 262 12.35 -3.06 -8.80
N PRO A 263 12.92 -4.21 -8.39
CA PRO A 263 13.00 -4.55 -6.97
C PRO A 263 13.77 -3.46 -6.22
N SER A 264 13.24 -3.06 -5.07
CA SER A 264 13.92 -2.10 -4.18
C SER A 264 15.30 -2.65 -3.79
N PRO A 265 16.38 -1.84 -3.89
CA PRO A 265 17.73 -2.25 -3.52
C PRO A 265 17.89 -2.51 -2.02
#